data_AF-A0A2I0TV24-F1
#
_entry.id   AF-A0A2I0TV24-F1
#
_cell.length_a   1.000
_cell.length_b   1.000
_cell.length_c   1.000
_cell.angle_alpha   90.00
_cell.angle_beta   90.00
_cell.angle_gamma   90.00
#
_symmetry.space_group_name_H-M   'P 1'
#
loop_
_entity.id
_entity.type
_entity.pdbx_description
1 polymer ?
#
loop_
_entity_poly.entity_id
_entity_poly.type
_entity_poly.pdbx_seq_one_letter_code
_entity_poly.pdbx_strand_id
1 'polypeptide(L)'
;MCSKLTTLDFRRADFGLLRDLIGSVTWEKVPKGTGAQESWLVFKDHLFQAQERCIPKKKKSGKKARRPAWINKELLDKIKTIKGGL
;
A
#
# COMPACT_ATOMS: atom_id res chain seq x y z
N MET A 1 14.07 15.67 -1.28
CA MET A 1 12.67 15.40 -1.69
C MET A 1 12.13 14.24 -0.84
N CYS A 2 11.32 14.50 0.18
CA CYS A 2 10.72 13.41 0.96
C CYS A 2 9.61 12.77 0.12
N SER A 3 9.83 11.56 -0.38
CA SER A 3 8.82 10.78 -1.10
C SER A 3 7.56 10.70 -0.22
N LYS A 4 6.44 11.23 -0.73
CA LYS A 4 5.14 11.24 -0.04
C LYS A 4 4.63 9.80 0.03
N LEU A 5 5.08 9.04 1.03
CA LEU A 5 4.52 7.72 1.31
C LEU A 5 3.05 7.89 1.73
N THR A 6 2.15 7.43 0.86
CA THR A 6 0.73 7.29 1.16
C THR A 6 0.52 5.91 1.79
N THR A 7 -0.09 5.87 2.97
CA THR A 7 -0.42 4.61 3.65
C THR A 7 -1.90 4.36 3.49
N LEU A 8 -2.30 3.14 3.15
CA LEU A 8 -3.72 2.76 3.10
C LEU A 8 -4.30 2.73 4.53
N ASP A 9 -5.48 3.32 4.73
CA ASP A 9 -6.18 3.29 6.03
C ASP A 9 -7.18 2.14 6.06
N PHE A 10 -6.67 0.93 6.30
CA PHE A 10 -7.50 -0.28 6.38
C PHE A 10 -8.60 -0.22 7.45
N ARG A 11 -8.46 0.64 8.46
CA ARG A 11 -9.51 0.84 9.48
C ARG A 11 -10.77 1.51 8.91
N ARG A 12 -10.63 2.19 7.78
CA ARG A 12 -11.72 2.87 7.06
C ARG A 12 -12.06 2.17 5.74
N ALA A 13 -11.51 0.99 5.52
CA ALA A 13 -11.79 0.23 4.32
C ALA A 13 -13.22 -0.30 4.34
N ASP A 14 -13.87 -0.27 3.17
CA ASP A 14 -15.11 -1.01 2.96
C ASP A 14 -14.76 -2.42 2.44
N PHE A 15 -14.72 -3.38 3.37
CA PHE A 15 -14.43 -4.77 3.03
C PHE A 15 -15.59 -5.48 2.33
N GLY A 16 -16.83 -5.00 2.52
CA GLY A 16 -18.00 -5.53 1.81
C GLY A 16 -17.88 -5.19 0.33
N LEU A 17 -17.68 -3.91 0.02
CA LEU A 17 -17.46 -3.45 -1.35
C LEU A 17 -16.22 -4.09 -1.99
N LEU A 18 -15.12 -4.25 -1.24
CA LEU A 18 -13.92 -4.92 -1.74
C LEU A 18 -14.22 -6.36 -2.17
N ARG A 19 -14.93 -7.12 -1.32
CA ARG A 19 -15.31 -8.50 -1.62
C ARG A 19 -16.25 -8.55 -2.83
N ASP A 20 -17.21 -7.64 -2.91
CA ASP A 20 -18.19 -7.64 -4.00
C ASP A 20 -17.51 -7.28 -5.34
N LEU A 21 -16.57 -6.32 -5.35
CA LEU A 21 -15.78 -6.00 -6.53
C LEU A 21 -14.90 -7.17 -6.98
N ILE A 22 -14.21 -7.85 -6.06
CA ILE A 22 -13.40 -9.03 -6.39
C ILE A 22 -14.26 -10.22 -6.83
N GLY A 23 -15.42 -10.43 -6.20
CA GLY A 23 -16.36 -11.50 -6.52
C GLY A 23 -17.09 -11.27 -7.86
N SER A 24 -17.27 -10.02 -8.27
CA SER A 24 -17.89 -9.64 -9.55
C SER A 24 -16.98 -9.84 -10.76
N VAL A 25 -15.70 -10.17 -10.56
CA VAL A 25 -14.75 -10.38 -11.65
C VAL A 25 -15.19 -11.58 -12.49
N THR A 26 -15.50 -11.33 -13.77
CA THR A 26 -15.86 -12.38 -14.73
C THR A 26 -14.61 -13.17 -15.12
N TRP A 27 -14.28 -14.19 -14.32
CA TRP A 27 -13.17 -15.10 -14.56
C TRP A 27 -13.27 -15.85 -15.90
N GLU A 28 -14.47 -15.95 -16.48
CA GLU A 28 -14.72 -16.56 -17.79
C GLU A 28 -14.01 -15.84 -18.95
N LYS A 29 -13.63 -14.57 -18.77
CA LYS A 29 -12.88 -13.79 -19.76
C LYS A 29 -11.38 -14.07 -19.73
N VAL A 30 -10.88 -14.76 -18.70
CA VAL A 30 -9.49 -15.24 -18.71
C VAL A 30 -9.43 -16.41 -19.71
N PRO A 31 -8.62 -16.33 -20.77
CA PRO A 31 -8.63 -17.36 -21.80
C PRO A 31 -8.41 -18.76 -21.19
N LYS A 32 -9.29 -19.71 -21.52
CA LYS A 32 -9.10 -21.11 -21.15
C LYS A 32 -7.79 -21.59 -21.79
N GLY A 33 -6.75 -21.80 -20.97
CA GLY A 33 -5.39 -22.14 -21.41
C GLY A 33 -4.31 -21.16 -20.95
N THR A 34 -4.72 -20.00 -20.40
CA THR A 34 -3.83 -19.03 -19.77
C THR A 34 -3.17 -19.64 -18.53
N GLY A 35 -1.84 -19.52 -18.44
CA GLY A 35 -1.07 -20.14 -17.37
C GLY A 35 -1.43 -19.57 -15.99
N ALA A 36 -1.03 -20.27 -14.92
CA ALA A 36 -1.23 -19.79 -13.55
C ALA A 36 -0.60 -18.39 -13.33
N GLN A 37 0.52 -18.08 -13.99
CA GLN A 37 1.19 -16.78 -13.94
C GLN A 37 0.36 -15.64 -14.54
N GLU A 38 -0.24 -15.86 -15.70
CA GLU A 38 -1.04 -14.85 -16.39
C GLU A 38 -2.38 -14.64 -15.65
N SER A 39 -3.00 -15.72 -15.19
CA SER A 39 -4.18 -15.66 -14.32
C SER A 39 -3.90 -14.89 -13.03
N TRP A 40 -2.71 -15.10 -12.44
CA TRP A 40 -2.25 -14.36 -11.27
C TRP A 40 -2.03 -12.86 -11.56
N LEU A 41 -1.56 -12.51 -12.75
CA LEU A 41 -1.38 -11.11 -13.15
C LEU A 41 -2.74 -10.40 -13.25
N VAL A 42 -3.72 -11.04 -13.89
CA VAL A 42 -5.10 -10.52 -13.99
C VAL A 42 -5.72 -10.35 -12.61
N PHE A 43 -5.55 -11.34 -11.71
CA PHE A 43 -6.03 -11.23 -10.33
C PHE A 43 -5.44 -10.03 -9.60
N LYS A 44 -4.10 -9.87 -9.67
CA LYS A 44 -3.42 -8.75 -9.00
C LYS A 44 -3.95 -7.41 -9.48
N ASP A 45 -4.15 -7.24 -10.78
CA ASP A 45 -4.66 -6.00 -11.35
C ASP A 45 -6.06 -5.66 -10.80
N HIS A 46 -6.98 -6.61 -10.83
CA HIS A 46 -8.33 -6.42 -10.28
C HIS A 46 -8.30 -6.13 -8.77
N LEU A 47 -7.45 -6.82 -8.03
CA LEU A 47 -7.25 -6.58 -6.60
C LEU A 47 -6.75 -5.15 -6.35
N PHE A 48 -5.77 -4.67 -7.12
CA PHE A 48 -5.27 -3.30 -6.99
C PHE A 48 -6.36 -2.27 -7.29
N GLN A 49 -7.11 -2.45 -8.38
CA GLN A 49 -8.21 -1.55 -8.73
C GLN A 49 -9.29 -1.51 -7.63
N ALA A 50 -9.68 -2.67 -7.09
CA ALA A 50 -10.65 -2.74 -6.02
C ALA A 50 -10.12 -2.09 -4.73
N GLN A 51 -8.85 -2.32 -4.41
CA GLN A 51 -8.17 -1.71 -3.26
C GLN A 51 -8.16 -0.17 -3.35
N GLU A 52 -7.90 0.40 -4.53
CA GLU A 52 -7.91 1.86 -4.70
C GLU A 52 -9.29 2.48 -4.49
N ARG A 53 -10.36 1.76 -4.85
CA ARG A 53 -11.75 2.21 -4.68
C ARG A 53 -12.24 2.06 -3.24
N CYS A 54 -11.82 0.98 -2.56
CA CYS A 54 -12.38 0.61 -1.26
C CYS A 54 -11.56 1.11 -0.06
N ILE A 55 -10.27 1.39 -0.25
CA ILE A 55 -9.36 1.71 0.85
C ILE A 55 -8.81 3.12 0.70
N PRO A 56 -9.27 4.08 1.54
CA PRO A 56 -8.80 5.44 1.44
C PRO A 56 -7.30 5.54 1.80
N LYS A 57 -6.58 6.36 1.03
CA LYS A 57 -5.16 6.67 1.29
C LYS A 57 -5.05 7.72 2.39
N LYS A 58 -4.41 7.40 3.50
CA LYS A 58 -4.04 8.34 4.54
C LYS A 58 -2.72 9.02 4.16
N LYS A 59 -2.76 10.35 4.09
CA LYS A 59 -1.53 11.15 4.08
C LYS A 59 -0.87 10.96 5.44
N LYS A 60 0.43 10.61 5.44
CA LYS A 60 1.22 10.67 6.66
C LYS A 60 1.15 12.12 7.15
N SER A 61 0.36 12.38 8.19
CA SER A 61 0.26 13.71 8.77
C SER A 61 1.67 14.09 9.19
N GLY A 62 2.18 15.23 8.71
CA GLY A 62 3.50 15.77 9.01
C GLY A 62 3.65 16.21 10.47
N LYS A 63 3.14 15.43 11.43
CA LYS A 63 3.58 15.54 12.81
C LYS A 63 5.08 15.28 12.76
N LYS A 64 5.88 16.30 13.11
CA LYS A 64 7.32 16.15 13.36
C LYS A 64 7.45 14.84 14.14
N ALA A 65 8.06 13.82 13.54
CA ALA A 65 8.13 12.51 14.16
C ALA A 65 8.80 12.74 15.52
N ARG A 66 8.00 12.71 16.59
CA ARG A 66 8.54 12.88 17.94
C ARG A 66 9.61 11.81 18.05
N ARG A 67 10.81 12.23 18.42
CA ARG A 67 11.95 11.34 18.62
C ARG A 67 11.45 10.15 19.48
N PRO A 68 11.45 8.91 18.94
CA PRO A 68 10.99 7.75 19.71
C PRO A 68 11.73 7.68 21.05
N ALA A 69 11.04 7.27 22.12
CA ALA A 69 11.63 7.28 23.47
C ALA A 69 12.91 6.43 23.58
N TRP A 70 13.03 5.40 22.74
CA TRP A 70 14.18 4.49 22.71
C TRP A 70 15.39 5.03 21.93
N ILE A 71 15.24 6.07 21.10
CA ILE A 71 16.36 6.57 20.28
C ILE A 71 17.10 7.65 21.08
N ASN A 72 18.41 7.50 21.29
CA ASN A 72 19.25 8.51 21.93
C ASN A 72 19.68 9.63 20.92
N LYS A 73 20.32 10.72 21.38
CA LYS A 73 20.65 11.87 20.51
C LYS A 73 21.73 11.50 19.49
N GLU A 74 22.76 10.79 19.95
CA GLU A 74 23.90 10.35 19.16
C GLU A 74 23.48 9.42 18.01
N LEU A 75 22.62 8.44 18.31
CA LEU A 75 22.07 7.51 17.33
C LEU A 75 21.24 8.24 16.26
N LEU A 76 20.47 9.25 16.67
CA LEU A 76 19.71 10.07 15.73
C LEU A 76 20.62 10.86 14.78
N ASP A 77 21.71 11.43 15.29
CA ASP A 77 22.64 12.21 14.47
C ASP A 77 23.41 11.31 13.49
N LYS A 78 23.80 10.10 13.91
CA LYS A 78 24.34 9.06 13.00
C LYS A 78 23.37 8.73 11.86
N ILE A 79 22.08 8.52 12.17
CA ILE A 79 21.05 8.22 11.15
C ILE A 79 20.83 9.40 10.18
N LYS A 80 20.93 10.64 10.64
CA LYS A 80 20.81 11.82 9.77
C LYS A 80 21.98 11.93 8.80
N THR A 81 23.20 11.67 9.25
CA THR A 81 24.39 11.65 8.39
C THR A 81 24.26 10.61 7.28
N ILE A 82 23.72 9.43 7.60
CA ILE A 82 23.45 8.38 6.61
C ILE A 82 22.38 8.80 5.59
N LYS A 83 21.37 9.59 6.00
CA LYS A 83 20.30 10.07 5.10
C LYS A 83 20.70 11.27 4.23
N GLY A 84 21.75 12.01 4.59
CA GLY A 84 22.22 13.18 3.84
C GLY A 84 23.31 12.87 2.81
N GLY A 85 23.83 11.64 2.79
CA GLY A 85 24.89 11.18 1.88
C GLY A 85 24.43 10.34 0.68
N LEU A 86 23.12 10.35 0.36
CA LEU A 86 22.51 9.68 -0.78
C LEU A 86 21.77 10.70 -1.66
#